data_AF-A0A3G8XQF8-F1
#
_entry.id   AF-A0A3G8XQF8-F1
#
_cell.length_a   1.000
_cell.length_b   1.000
_cell.length_c   1.000
_cell.angle_alpha   90.00
_cell.angle_beta   90.00
_cell.angle_gamma   90.00
#
_symmetry.space_group_name_H-M   'P 1'
#
loop_
_entity.id
_entity.type
_entity.pdbx_description
1 polymer ?
#
loop_
_entity_poly.entity_id
_entity_poly.type
_entity_poly.pdbx_seq_one_letter_code
_entity_poly.pdbx_strand_id
1 'polypeptide(L)'
;MKKIFFLLLLFIIFSCKKTSSLENSPSNQNSSKEYTFDYHKDAVTTDNTDMQNSNSYQLEDYIMPISKNDFVKDSQRYKNDLSNDKPTFEYPTLNTSFGKIKFIANKNTSSDSYVDYSYVGFNQKNNFHIINIKLYEGELALLMNDKSYQYNILDGIPLFSNNEEDALIYKDQEGLSSYLAFYKIKDGSLNKYFALSSDENIIESAVWNRENNAIIKLRNLSDGSIKYYKINSKGLNSHPQKSSSINSFTPKNYEILAKAENDWNGDKIKDIVIVYDSIPAGKWEGIGKRPLIVLKGVGNNQYQFWFRNDEAIPCRNCSGSADPTFELNQKEGFLKYSDISLISSTVKNIEYIFDNSLNLSLVNIDIEDSSNQSIKNRFTKEELGNINLKTINIKNLENKLINTD
;
A
#
# COMPACT_ATOMS: atom_id res chain seq x y z
N MET A 1 11.51 -67.10 -7.43
CA MET A 1 12.11 -66.28 -8.51
C MET A 1 11.13 -66.06 -9.67
N LYS A 2 10.04 -65.28 -9.51
CA LYS A 2 9.09 -64.99 -10.61
C LYS A 2 8.38 -63.62 -10.51
N LYS A 3 8.99 -62.61 -9.85
CA LYS A 3 8.40 -61.25 -9.75
C LYS A 3 9.38 -60.08 -9.97
N ILE A 4 10.52 -60.32 -10.62
CA ILE A 4 11.53 -59.28 -10.89
C ILE A 4 11.61 -58.88 -12.38
N PHE A 5 10.93 -59.60 -13.28
CA PHE A 5 11.03 -59.34 -14.73
C PHE A 5 10.02 -58.34 -15.30
N PHE A 6 9.12 -57.77 -14.48
CA PHE A 6 8.04 -56.90 -14.98
C PHE A 6 8.33 -55.39 -14.84
N LEU A 7 9.45 -54.99 -14.22
CA LEU A 7 9.77 -53.57 -13.98
C LEU A 7 10.76 -52.98 -15.00
N LEU A 8 11.33 -53.77 -15.91
CA LEU A 8 12.33 -53.30 -16.89
C LEU A 8 11.78 -53.04 -18.29
N LEU A 9 10.49 -53.28 -18.54
CA LEU A 9 9.89 -53.15 -19.88
C LEU A 9 9.08 -51.86 -20.10
N LEU A 10 9.00 -50.97 -19.11
CA LEU A 10 8.19 -49.75 -19.17
C LEU A 10 8.98 -48.46 -19.47
N PHE A 11 10.29 -48.57 -19.77
CA PHE A 11 11.16 -47.42 -20.06
C PHE A 11 11.54 -47.24 -21.54
N ILE A 12 10.93 -47.98 -22.49
CA ILE A 12 11.40 -47.99 -23.90
C ILE A 12 10.42 -47.35 -24.90
N ILE A 13 9.24 -46.86 -24.50
CA ILE A 13 8.26 -46.29 -25.45
C ILE A 13 7.95 -44.83 -25.15
N PHE A 14 8.93 -43.94 -25.33
CA PHE A 14 8.68 -42.57 -25.79
C PHE A 14 9.88 -42.11 -26.61
N SER A 15 9.97 -42.66 -27.82
CA SER A 15 10.91 -42.24 -28.85
C SER A 15 10.26 -41.15 -29.73
N CYS A 16 11.03 -40.08 -29.93
CA CYS A 16 11.15 -39.29 -31.15
C CYS A 16 9.87 -38.72 -31.80
N LYS A 17 9.60 -37.44 -31.51
CA LYS A 17 9.24 -36.49 -32.58
C LYS A 17 10.45 -35.60 -32.88
N LYS A 18 10.85 -35.66 -34.14
CA LYS A 18 11.97 -34.97 -34.79
C LYS A 18 11.55 -33.51 -35.01
N THR A 19 12.24 -32.57 -34.39
CA THR A 19 12.22 -31.15 -34.79
C THR A 19 13.62 -30.75 -35.21
N SER A 20 13.67 -30.06 -36.33
CA SER A 20 14.80 -29.63 -37.13
C SER A 20 15.98 -29.05 -36.34
N SER A 21 17.16 -29.48 -36.75
CA SER A 21 18.46 -28.82 -36.70
C SER A 21 18.43 -27.32 -36.35
N LEU A 22 18.78 -27.03 -35.10
CA LEU A 22 19.56 -25.86 -34.72
C LEU A 22 20.76 -26.37 -33.95
N GLU A 23 21.77 -26.86 -34.69
CA GLU A 23 23.14 -26.87 -34.21
C GLU A 23 23.61 -25.41 -34.14
N ASN A 24 23.25 -24.74 -33.05
CA ASN A 24 24.04 -23.65 -32.52
C ASN A 24 24.71 -24.20 -31.26
N SER A 25 25.96 -24.62 -31.43
CA SER A 25 26.93 -24.66 -30.33
C SER A 25 26.73 -23.41 -29.46
N PRO A 26 26.57 -23.53 -28.13
CA PRO A 26 26.70 -22.38 -27.25
C PRO A 26 28.21 -22.09 -27.15
N SER A 27 28.78 -21.57 -28.22
CA SER A 27 29.98 -20.75 -28.12
C SER A 27 29.57 -19.52 -27.33
N ASN A 28 29.68 -19.63 -26.00
CA ASN A 28 30.39 -18.71 -25.11
C ASN A 28 30.50 -17.24 -25.55
N GLN A 29 29.44 -16.68 -26.14
CA GLN A 29 29.27 -15.26 -26.31
C GLN A 29 28.63 -14.76 -25.02
N ASN A 30 29.50 -14.56 -24.04
CA ASN A 30 29.31 -13.63 -22.93
C ASN A 30 29.19 -12.20 -23.49
N SER A 31 28.26 -11.95 -24.42
CA SER A 31 27.76 -10.59 -24.61
C SER A 31 26.92 -10.31 -23.38
N SER A 32 27.54 -9.71 -22.36
CA SER A 32 26.84 -9.22 -21.18
C SER A 32 25.65 -8.40 -21.67
N LYS A 33 24.43 -8.91 -21.46
CA LYS A 33 23.22 -8.20 -21.87
C LYS A 33 23.25 -6.80 -21.26
N GLU A 34 23.03 -5.78 -22.08
CA GLU A 34 22.96 -4.39 -21.62
C GLU A 34 21.50 -3.97 -21.57
N TYR A 35 21.10 -3.40 -20.43
CA TYR A 35 19.77 -2.88 -20.16
C TYR A 35 19.86 -1.39 -19.90
N THR A 36 18.75 -0.68 -20.11
CA THR A 36 18.65 0.76 -19.85
C THR A 36 17.46 1.02 -18.95
N PHE A 37 17.68 1.73 -17.86
CA PHE A 37 16.63 2.18 -16.95
C PHE A 37 16.44 3.69 -17.09
N ASP A 38 15.22 4.12 -17.42
CA ASP A 38 14.79 5.49 -17.63
C ASP A 38 13.57 5.77 -16.76
N TYR A 39 13.77 6.48 -15.64
CA TYR A 39 12.71 6.71 -14.64
C TYR A 39 11.43 7.28 -15.28
N HIS A 40 11.55 8.24 -16.20
CA HIS A 40 10.38 8.89 -16.81
C HIS A 40 9.57 7.94 -17.72
N LYS A 41 10.18 6.87 -18.24
CA LYS A 41 9.51 5.85 -19.04
C LYS A 41 9.03 4.67 -18.20
N ASP A 42 9.85 4.27 -17.24
CA ASP A 42 9.68 3.02 -16.49
C ASP A 42 8.78 3.19 -15.25
N ALA A 43 8.79 4.37 -14.61
CA ALA A 43 7.97 4.65 -13.42
C ALA A 43 6.46 4.72 -13.68
N VAL A 44 6.04 4.88 -14.94
CA VAL A 44 4.61 4.93 -15.34
C VAL A 44 3.89 3.60 -15.07
N THR A 45 4.61 2.53 -14.73
CA THR A 45 4.06 1.19 -14.50
C THR A 45 3.98 0.76 -13.02
N THR A 46 4.50 1.54 -12.08
CA THR A 46 4.33 1.23 -10.65
C THR A 46 2.95 1.67 -10.21
N ASP A 47 2.01 0.73 -10.32
CA ASP A 47 0.65 0.83 -9.82
C ASP A 47 0.66 1.32 -8.35
N ASN A 48 0.19 2.55 -8.12
CA ASN A 48 -0.08 3.13 -6.80
C ASN A 48 -1.15 2.35 -5.99
N THR A 49 -1.56 1.17 -6.45
CA THR A 49 -2.57 0.33 -5.80
C THR A 49 -2.14 -0.16 -4.43
N ASP A 50 -0.83 -0.24 -4.15
CA ASP A 50 -0.34 -0.70 -2.85
C ASP A 50 -0.58 0.32 -1.73
N MET A 51 -0.72 1.63 -2.02
CA MET A 51 -1.12 2.62 -1.00
C MET A 51 -2.60 2.51 -0.62
N GLN A 52 -3.48 2.06 -1.51
CA GLN A 52 -4.92 2.08 -1.26
C GLN A 52 -5.45 0.90 -0.42
N ASN A 53 -4.67 -0.18 -0.27
CA ASN A 53 -5.12 -1.39 0.44
C ASN A 53 -4.36 -1.73 1.74
N SER A 54 -3.43 -0.89 2.21
CA SER A 54 -2.85 -1.11 3.55
C SER A 54 -3.69 -0.39 4.59
N ASN A 55 -4.27 -1.16 5.52
CA ASN A 55 -4.81 -0.62 6.76
C ASN A 55 -3.75 0.28 7.41
N SER A 56 -3.98 1.59 7.43
CA SER A 56 -3.13 2.53 8.17
C SER A 56 -3.64 2.59 9.60
N TYR A 57 -2.77 2.29 10.56
CA TYR A 57 -3.08 2.34 11.98
C TYR A 57 -2.50 3.60 12.62
N GLN A 58 -3.10 4.06 13.72
CA GLN A 58 -2.56 5.19 14.47
C GLN A 58 -1.24 4.77 15.12
N LEU A 59 -0.17 5.52 14.84
CA LEU A 59 1.18 5.25 15.35
C LEU A 59 1.19 5.15 16.88
N GLU A 60 0.41 6.00 17.54
CA GLU A 60 0.29 6.16 18.99
C GLU A 60 -0.13 4.85 19.68
N ASP A 61 -0.86 3.98 18.99
CA ASP A 61 -1.33 2.70 19.53
C ASP A 61 -0.23 1.62 19.58
N TYR A 62 0.90 1.84 18.88
CA TYR A 62 1.94 0.83 18.68
C TYR A 62 3.31 1.23 19.26
N ILE A 63 3.40 2.42 19.84
CA ILE A 63 4.64 2.98 20.38
C ILE A 63 4.78 2.75 21.89
N MET A 64 5.96 2.28 22.29
CA MET A 64 6.38 2.16 23.68
C MET A 64 7.48 3.19 23.97
N PRO A 65 7.36 4.04 25.00
CA PRO A 65 8.37 5.06 25.29
C PRO A 65 9.72 4.42 25.64
N ILE A 66 10.82 5.01 25.15
CA ILE A 66 12.20 4.64 25.50
C ILE A 66 13.01 5.87 25.88
N SER A 67 14.17 5.67 26.53
CA SER A 67 15.05 6.78 26.85
C SER A 67 15.80 7.29 25.61
N LYS A 68 16.20 8.57 25.62
CA LYS A 68 17.10 9.14 24.60
C LYS A 68 18.40 8.34 24.47
N ASN A 69 18.95 7.86 25.59
CA ASN A 69 20.19 7.09 25.60
C ASN A 69 20.03 5.75 24.89
N ASP A 70 18.91 5.05 25.10
CA ASP A 70 18.60 3.80 24.40
C ASP A 70 18.48 4.04 22.89
N PHE A 71 17.75 5.08 22.49
CA PHE A 71 17.63 5.46 21.07
C PHE A 71 19.01 5.73 20.43
N VAL A 72 19.86 6.54 21.07
CA VAL A 72 21.19 6.88 20.53
C VAL A 72 22.07 5.64 20.42
N LYS A 73 22.07 4.79 21.46
CA LYS A 73 22.84 3.54 21.49
C LYS A 73 22.44 2.61 20.35
N ASP A 74 21.14 2.36 20.19
CA ASP A 74 20.64 1.47 19.14
C ASP A 74 20.84 2.07 17.74
N SER A 75 20.68 3.39 17.57
CA SER A 75 20.92 4.08 16.29
C SER A 75 22.37 4.04 15.85
N GLN A 76 23.30 4.29 16.76
CA GLN A 76 24.73 4.18 16.48
C GLN A 76 25.08 2.75 16.09
N ARG A 77 24.48 1.77 16.76
CA ARG A 77 24.76 0.38 16.44
C ARG A 77 24.21 -0.05 15.09
N TYR A 78 22.97 0.33 14.78
CA TYR A 78 22.41 0.11 13.45
C TYR A 78 23.30 0.68 12.35
N LYS A 79 23.81 1.91 12.56
CA LYS A 79 24.76 2.54 11.63
C LYS A 79 26.06 1.76 11.46
N ASN A 80 26.57 1.15 12.53
CA ASN A 80 27.81 0.37 12.50
C ASN A 80 27.62 -1.05 11.91
N ASP A 81 26.42 -1.62 12.03
CA ASP A 81 26.09 -2.94 11.52
C ASP A 81 25.85 -2.93 9.98
N LEU A 82 25.57 -1.75 9.39
CA LEU A 82 25.57 -1.56 7.94
C LEU A 82 27.02 -1.68 7.41
N SER A 83 27.34 -2.85 6.85
CA SER A 83 28.66 -3.17 6.27
C SER A 83 29.18 -2.07 5.34
N ASN A 84 30.48 -1.78 5.44
CA ASN A 84 31.21 -0.86 4.56
C ASN A 84 31.52 -1.45 3.18
N ASP A 85 31.18 -2.70 2.91
CA ASP A 85 31.41 -3.34 1.61
C ASP A 85 30.37 -2.84 0.59
N LYS A 86 30.57 -1.60 0.15
CA LYS A 86 29.85 -1.07 -1.01
C LYS A 86 30.47 -1.67 -2.26
N PRO A 87 29.75 -2.50 -3.04
CA PRO A 87 30.21 -2.82 -4.38
C PRO A 87 30.43 -1.53 -5.16
N THR A 88 31.46 -1.52 -6.00
CA THR A 88 31.82 -0.39 -6.85
C THR A 88 30.72 -0.16 -7.89
N PHE A 89 29.81 0.75 -7.57
CA PHE A 89 28.88 1.33 -8.54
C PHE A 89 29.61 2.41 -9.34
N GLU A 90 29.95 2.10 -10.58
CA GLU A 90 30.52 3.06 -11.53
C GLU A 90 29.38 3.81 -12.21
N TYR A 91 28.81 4.80 -11.52
CA TYR A 91 27.75 5.64 -12.06
C TYR A 91 28.11 6.14 -13.48
N PRO A 92 27.22 6.02 -14.48
CA PRO A 92 25.79 5.66 -14.39
C PRO A 92 25.49 4.19 -14.70
N THR A 93 26.42 3.28 -14.41
CA THR A 93 26.28 1.85 -14.72
C THR A 93 26.30 0.99 -13.46
N LEU A 94 25.35 0.06 -13.37
CA LEU A 94 25.39 -1.06 -12.44
C LEU A 94 25.72 -2.36 -13.18
N ASN A 95 26.71 -3.10 -12.70
CA ASN A 95 26.98 -4.47 -13.13
C ASN A 95 26.26 -5.44 -12.19
N THR A 96 25.45 -6.33 -12.76
CA THR A 96 24.67 -7.35 -12.04
C THR A 96 24.95 -8.74 -12.60
N SER A 97 24.47 -9.79 -11.94
CA SER A 97 24.62 -11.16 -12.44
C SER A 97 23.85 -11.43 -13.74
N PHE A 98 22.78 -10.68 -14.03
CA PHE A 98 22.03 -10.80 -15.30
C PHE A 98 22.54 -9.89 -16.43
N GLY A 99 23.42 -8.93 -16.13
CA GLY A 99 23.95 -8.01 -17.14
C GLY A 99 24.33 -6.63 -16.61
N LYS A 100 24.61 -5.74 -17.56
CA LYS A 100 24.98 -4.34 -17.32
C LYS A 100 23.74 -3.46 -17.43
N ILE A 101 23.56 -2.51 -16.53
CA ILE A 101 22.40 -1.62 -16.51
C ILE A 101 22.88 -0.19 -16.56
N LYS A 102 22.44 0.55 -17.56
CA LYS A 102 22.73 1.97 -17.74
C LYS A 102 21.55 2.80 -17.26
N PHE A 103 21.80 3.74 -16.36
CA PHE A 103 20.80 4.67 -15.85
C PHE A 103 20.79 5.95 -16.68
N ILE A 104 19.61 6.37 -17.16
CA ILE A 104 19.44 7.65 -17.87
C ILE A 104 19.18 8.77 -16.87
N ALA A 105 20.21 9.53 -16.53
CA ALA A 105 20.08 10.70 -15.67
C ALA A 105 19.76 11.97 -16.47
N ASN A 106 19.00 12.88 -15.85
CA ASN A 106 18.78 14.23 -16.31
C ASN A 106 19.08 15.18 -15.16
N LYS A 107 20.23 15.86 -15.21
CA LYS A 107 20.69 16.75 -14.13
C LYS A 107 20.23 18.19 -14.30
N ASN A 108 19.17 18.44 -15.07
CA ASN A 108 18.58 19.78 -15.16
C ASN A 108 17.80 20.09 -13.87
N THR A 109 18.49 20.65 -12.87
CA THR A 109 17.93 21.00 -11.56
C THR A 109 16.84 22.08 -11.60
N SER A 110 16.59 22.69 -12.77
CA SER A 110 15.55 23.71 -12.96
C SER A 110 14.25 23.16 -13.56
N SER A 111 14.09 21.85 -13.58
CA SER A 111 12.97 21.17 -14.22
C SER A 111 12.52 19.96 -13.41
N ASP A 112 11.22 19.70 -13.44
CA ASP A 112 10.59 18.47 -12.92
C ASP A 112 11.10 17.20 -13.62
N SER A 113 11.85 17.37 -14.72
CA SER A 113 12.57 16.28 -15.38
C SER A 113 13.86 15.85 -14.67
N TYR A 114 14.28 16.54 -13.60
CA TYR A 114 15.48 16.18 -12.84
C TYR A 114 15.38 14.75 -12.30
N VAL A 115 16.36 13.92 -12.68
CA VAL A 115 16.56 12.59 -12.14
C VAL A 115 18.05 12.29 -12.03
N ASP A 116 18.49 11.91 -10.84
CA ASP A 116 19.83 11.39 -10.59
C ASP A 116 19.76 10.08 -9.81
N TYR A 117 20.83 9.29 -9.87
CA TYR A 117 20.89 7.98 -9.24
C TYR A 117 22.12 7.88 -8.35
N SER A 118 21.94 7.29 -7.17
CA SER A 118 23.06 6.97 -6.29
C SER A 118 22.90 5.60 -5.68
N TYR A 119 23.97 4.82 -5.67
CA TYR A 119 23.94 3.47 -5.13
C TYR A 119 23.91 3.49 -3.60
N VAL A 120 22.95 2.79 -3.03
CA VAL A 120 22.78 2.69 -1.57
C VAL A 120 23.47 1.44 -1.04
N GLY A 121 23.20 0.27 -1.64
CA GLY A 121 23.76 -0.99 -1.15
C GLY A 121 23.22 -2.22 -1.89
N PHE A 122 23.70 -3.40 -1.47
CA PHE A 122 23.25 -4.71 -1.93
C PHE A 122 22.73 -5.52 -0.75
N ASN A 123 21.54 -6.09 -0.87
CA ASN A 123 21.03 -7.07 0.10
C ASN A 123 21.42 -8.47 -0.38
N GLN A 124 22.46 -9.06 0.22
CA GLN A 124 23.00 -10.35 -0.22
C GLN A 124 22.00 -11.50 -0.05
N LYS A 125 21.28 -11.55 1.08
CA LYS A 125 20.33 -12.63 1.36
C LYS A 125 19.18 -12.68 0.36
N ASN A 126 18.68 -11.51 -0.05
CA ASN A 126 17.53 -11.39 -0.92
C ASN A 126 17.88 -11.04 -2.38
N ASN A 127 19.17 -10.89 -2.67
CA ASN A 127 19.74 -10.73 -4.00
C ASN A 127 19.16 -9.54 -4.79
N PHE A 128 19.10 -8.37 -4.17
CA PHE A 128 18.71 -7.13 -4.86
C PHE A 128 19.63 -5.96 -4.53
N HIS A 129 19.79 -5.09 -5.51
CA HIS A 129 20.43 -3.79 -5.38
C HIS A 129 19.43 -2.74 -4.93
N ILE A 130 19.92 -1.77 -4.16
CA ILE A 130 19.15 -0.61 -3.72
C ILE A 130 19.79 0.63 -4.34
N ILE A 131 19.03 1.33 -5.17
CA ILE A 131 19.46 2.56 -5.85
C ILE A 131 18.53 3.69 -5.40
N ASN A 132 19.08 4.77 -4.87
CA ASN A 132 18.33 5.98 -4.57
C ASN A 132 18.12 6.75 -5.89
N ILE A 133 16.86 7.02 -6.22
CA ILE A 133 16.44 7.89 -7.32
C ILE A 133 16.16 9.27 -6.72
N LYS A 134 16.98 10.26 -7.06
CA LYS A 134 16.81 11.64 -6.64
C LYS A 134 16.02 12.39 -7.71
N LEU A 135 14.90 12.96 -7.30
CA LEU A 135 14.00 13.75 -8.12
C LEU A 135 14.00 15.20 -7.66
N TYR A 136 13.34 16.08 -8.42
CA TYR A 136 13.15 17.46 -8.00
C TYR A 136 12.29 17.55 -6.73
N GLU A 137 11.23 16.74 -6.68
CA GLU A 137 10.25 16.74 -5.59
C GLU A 137 10.72 15.93 -4.36
N GLY A 138 11.70 15.03 -4.52
CA GLY A 138 12.30 14.30 -3.39
C GLY A 138 13.09 13.06 -3.77
N GLU A 139 13.08 12.04 -2.91
CA GLU A 139 13.84 10.80 -3.11
C GLU A 139 12.93 9.57 -3.14
N LEU A 140 13.20 8.64 -4.07
CA LEU A 140 12.60 7.31 -4.16
C LEU A 140 13.70 6.24 -4.07
N ALA A 141 13.31 4.99 -3.89
CA ALA A 141 14.24 3.87 -3.97
C ALA A 141 13.82 2.86 -5.04
N LEU A 142 14.77 2.49 -5.90
CA LEU A 142 14.67 1.39 -6.83
C LEU A 142 15.29 0.15 -6.21
N LEU A 143 14.47 -0.88 -5.99
CA LEU A 143 14.92 -2.22 -5.66
C LEU A 143 14.99 -3.04 -6.92
N MET A 144 16.16 -3.59 -7.22
CA MET A 144 16.39 -4.30 -8.46
C MET A 144 17.00 -5.67 -8.20
N ASN A 145 16.30 -6.72 -8.60
CA ASN A 145 16.74 -8.10 -8.41
C ASN A 145 17.98 -8.38 -9.27
N ASP A 146 19.09 -8.77 -8.63
CA ASP A 146 20.39 -8.99 -9.28
C ASP A 146 20.41 -10.20 -10.24
N LYS A 147 19.38 -11.05 -10.25
CA LYS A 147 19.26 -12.21 -11.15
C LYS A 147 18.20 -12.08 -12.25
N SER A 148 17.19 -11.22 -12.11
CA SER A 148 16.01 -11.24 -12.99
C SER A 148 15.64 -9.93 -13.71
N TYR A 149 16.41 -8.84 -13.59
CA TYR A 149 16.06 -7.48 -14.06
C TYR A 149 14.69 -6.96 -13.57
N GLN A 150 13.98 -7.71 -12.72
CA GLN A 150 12.76 -7.26 -12.09
C GLN A 150 13.10 -6.17 -11.07
N TYR A 151 12.26 -5.15 -11.01
CA TYR A 151 12.46 -4.03 -10.10
C TYR A 151 11.15 -3.49 -9.55
N ASN A 152 11.24 -2.85 -8.38
CA ASN A 152 10.16 -2.10 -7.74
C ASN A 152 10.67 -0.70 -7.37
N ILE A 153 9.83 0.31 -7.49
CA ILE A 153 10.09 1.66 -7.00
C ILE A 153 9.30 1.86 -5.70
N LEU A 154 9.91 2.53 -4.73
CA LEU A 154 9.37 2.76 -3.39
C LEU A 154 9.47 4.25 -3.04
N ASP A 155 8.54 4.73 -2.23
CA ASP A 155 8.48 6.13 -1.75
C ASP A 155 9.53 6.50 -0.68
N GLY A 156 10.67 5.80 -0.67
CA GLY A 156 11.78 6.10 0.22
C GLY A 156 12.78 4.95 0.32
N ILE A 157 13.96 5.26 0.85
CA ILE A 157 15.03 4.27 1.03
C ILE A 157 14.67 3.29 2.16
N PRO A 158 14.52 1.99 1.87
CA PRO A 158 14.20 1.01 2.89
C PRO A 158 15.36 0.82 3.86
N LEU A 159 15.02 0.75 5.14
CA LEU A 159 15.92 0.36 6.22
C LEU A 159 15.66 -1.11 6.55
N PHE A 160 16.68 -1.94 6.43
CA PHE A 160 16.57 -3.39 6.61
C PHE A 160 16.77 -3.78 8.06
N SER A 161 15.93 -4.68 8.55
CA SER A 161 16.09 -5.32 9.84
C SER A 161 17.39 -6.15 9.89
N ASN A 162 17.88 -6.44 11.10
CA ASN A 162 19.14 -7.18 11.27
C ASN A 162 19.03 -8.66 10.85
N ASN A 163 17.83 -9.24 10.83
CA ASN A 163 17.61 -10.57 10.25
C ASN A 163 17.39 -10.53 8.73
N GLU A 164 17.33 -9.34 8.12
CA GLU A 164 17.09 -9.13 6.69
C GLU A 164 15.80 -9.80 6.18
N GLU A 165 14.79 -9.93 7.04
CA GLU A 165 13.47 -10.47 6.66
C GLU A 165 12.40 -9.38 6.55
N ASP A 166 12.65 -8.25 7.21
CA ASP A 166 11.76 -7.11 7.25
C ASP A 166 12.50 -5.83 6.82
N ALA A 167 11.77 -4.88 6.28
CA ALA A 167 12.25 -3.54 6.01
C ALA A 167 11.23 -2.51 6.51
N LEU A 168 11.69 -1.29 6.77
CA LEU A 168 10.82 -0.15 7.07
C LEU A 168 11.16 1.05 6.19
N ILE A 169 10.16 1.88 5.92
CA ILE A 169 10.28 3.16 5.22
C ILE A 169 9.51 4.19 6.03
N TYR A 170 10.12 5.35 6.30
CA TYR A 170 9.50 6.39 7.15
C TYR A 170 9.71 7.82 6.65
N LYS A 171 10.39 7.99 5.52
CA LYS A 171 10.62 9.31 4.93
C LYS A 171 9.78 9.40 3.68
N ASP A 172 9.10 10.52 3.53
CA ASP A 172 8.56 10.94 2.25
C ASP A 172 9.65 11.69 1.47
N GLN A 173 9.23 12.24 0.35
CA GLN A 173 10.05 13.00 -0.57
C GLN A 173 10.76 14.22 0.08
N GLU A 174 10.19 14.79 1.15
CA GLU A 174 10.76 15.94 1.87
C GLU A 174 11.71 15.54 3.01
N GLY A 175 11.82 14.23 3.29
CA GLY A 175 12.75 13.68 4.26
C GLY A 175 12.23 13.66 5.70
N LEU A 176 10.95 13.98 5.91
CA LEU A 176 10.24 13.97 7.19
C LEU A 176 8.80 13.52 6.95
N SER A 177 8.37 12.40 7.53
CA SER A 177 6.99 11.94 7.32
C SER A 177 6.29 11.63 8.63
N SER A 178 4.97 11.77 8.65
CA SER A 178 4.10 11.23 9.69
C SER A 178 3.75 9.75 9.48
N TYR A 179 4.31 9.13 8.43
CA TYR A 179 4.01 7.78 7.99
C TYR A 179 5.22 6.83 8.15
N LEU A 180 4.95 5.61 8.60
CA LEU A 180 5.92 4.53 8.76
C LEU A 180 5.33 3.23 8.23
N ALA A 181 5.92 2.69 7.16
CA ALA A 181 5.52 1.42 6.58
C ALA A 181 6.53 0.32 6.89
N PHE A 182 6.00 -0.88 7.15
CA PHE A 182 6.74 -2.11 7.32
C PHE A 182 6.48 -3.06 6.16
N TYR A 183 7.55 -3.69 5.70
CA TYR A 183 7.57 -4.56 4.54
C TYR A 183 8.19 -5.90 4.90
N LYS A 184 7.60 -6.97 4.35
CA LYS A 184 8.17 -8.31 4.39
C LYS A 184 8.98 -8.51 3.12
N ILE A 185 10.23 -8.94 3.28
CA ILE A 185 11.07 -9.28 2.14
C ILE A 185 10.77 -10.73 1.76
N LYS A 186 10.30 -10.95 0.54
CA LYS A 186 9.99 -12.29 0.03
C LYS A 186 10.28 -12.34 -1.46
N ASP A 187 11.02 -13.37 -1.90
CA ASP A 187 11.29 -13.63 -3.32
C ASP A 187 11.91 -12.43 -4.07
N GLY A 188 12.74 -11.64 -3.36
CA GLY A 188 13.37 -10.44 -3.93
C GLY A 188 12.45 -9.23 -4.08
N SER A 189 11.24 -9.27 -3.52
CA SER A 189 10.31 -8.14 -3.44
C SER A 189 10.08 -7.67 -2.00
N LEU A 190 9.68 -6.41 -1.85
CA LEU A 190 9.13 -5.87 -0.61
C LEU A 190 7.61 -5.88 -0.68
N ASN A 191 6.99 -6.61 0.24
CA ASN A 191 5.54 -6.70 0.34
C ASN A 191 5.11 -5.95 1.60
N LYS A 192 4.45 -4.80 1.42
CA LYS A 192 3.96 -4.01 2.56
C LYS A 192 2.96 -4.85 3.35
N TYR A 193 3.15 -4.98 4.66
CA TYR A 193 2.22 -5.71 5.52
C TYR A 193 1.62 -4.85 6.63
N PHE A 194 2.21 -3.70 6.91
CA PHE A 194 1.75 -2.84 8.00
C PHE A 194 2.14 -1.39 7.74
N ALA A 195 1.27 -0.45 8.10
CA ALA A 195 1.53 0.98 7.98
C ALA A 195 0.99 1.72 9.19
N LEU A 196 1.76 2.69 9.67
CA LEU A 196 1.43 3.56 10.80
C LEU A 196 1.43 5.01 10.33
N SER A 197 0.45 5.78 10.78
CA SER A 197 0.37 7.22 10.55
C SER A 197 0.10 7.97 11.85
N SER A 198 0.59 9.20 11.96
CA SER A 198 0.31 10.09 13.10
C SER A 198 -0.23 11.44 12.63
N ASP A 199 -1.31 11.92 13.24
CA ASP A 199 -1.83 13.27 13.00
C ASP A 199 -1.13 14.32 13.88
N GLU A 200 -0.43 13.89 14.93
CA GLU A 200 0.16 14.77 15.95
C GLU A 200 1.68 14.83 15.91
N ASN A 201 2.34 13.91 15.19
CA ASN A 201 3.78 13.72 15.24
C ASN A 201 4.41 13.52 13.85
N ILE A 202 5.60 14.09 13.69
CA ILE A 202 6.51 13.80 12.56
C ILE A 202 7.58 12.81 13.04
N ILE A 203 7.89 11.83 12.19
CA ILE A 203 8.97 10.86 12.39
C ILE A 203 10.27 11.46 11.86
N GLU A 204 11.12 11.97 12.75
CA GLU A 204 12.43 12.53 12.36
C GLU A 204 13.45 11.45 12.02
N SER A 205 13.33 10.29 12.65
CA SER A 205 14.25 9.18 12.47
C SER A 205 13.59 7.87 12.86
N ALA A 206 13.80 6.83 12.06
CA ALA A 206 13.51 5.45 12.40
C ALA A 206 14.70 4.58 12.04
N VAL A 207 15.00 3.57 12.86
CA VAL A 207 16.03 2.55 12.62
C VAL A 207 15.65 1.25 13.34
N TRP A 208 16.35 0.15 13.04
CA TRP A 208 16.15 -1.13 13.73
C TRP A 208 17.11 -1.32 14.90
N ASN A 209 16.63 -1.92 15.99
CA ASN A 209 17.48 -2.36 17.10
C ASN A 209 17.84 -3.86 17.00
N ARG A 210 18.67 -4.40 17.94
CA ARG A 210 19.12 -5.82 17.94
C ARG A 210 18.00 -6.84 17.82
N GLU A 211 16.88 -6.52 18.45
CA GLU A 211 15.75 -7.42 18.59
C GLU A 211 14.82 -7.35 17.37
N ASN A 212 15.25 -6.62 16.33
CA ASN A 212 14.46 -6.24 15.16
C ASN A 212 13.21 -5.44 15.53
N ASN A 213 13.25 -4.64 16.58
CA ASN A 213 12.21 -3.64 16.84
C ASN A 213 12.56 -2.34 16.10
N ALA A 214 11.56 -1.63 15.59
CA ALA A 214 11.78 -0.28 15.11
C ALA A 214 11.91 0.66 16.32
N ILE A 215 12.91 1.52 16.31
CA ILE A 215 13.03 2.61 17.27
C ILE A 215 12.93 3.93 16.51
N ILE A 216 12.16 4.85 17.05
CA ILE A 216 11.78 6.08 16.35
C ILE A 216 12.00 7.31 17.24
N LYS A 217 12.33 8.42 16.59
CA LYS A 217 12.40 9.75 17.16
C LYS A 217 11.24 10.56 16.58
N LEU A 218 10.32 10.97 17.45
CA LEU A 218 9.13 11.74 17.08
C LEU A 218 9.29 13.19 17.53
N ARG A 219 8.82 14.11 16.67
CA ARG A 219 8.59 15.52 17.01
C ARG A 219 7.08 15.77 17.03
N ASN A 220 6.56 16.26 18.15
CA ASN A 220 5.18 16.68 18.22
C ASN A 220 4.96 17.99 17.46
N LEU A 221 3.89 18.05 16.66
CA LEU A 221 3.58 19.19 15.80
C LEU A 221 3.12 20.43 16.58
N SER A 222 2.48 20.24 17.74
CA SER A 222 1.87 21.34 18.50
C SER A 222 2.89 22.12 19.34
N ASP A 223 3.84 21.44 19.97
CA ASP A 223 4.80 22.04 20.90
C ASP A 223 6.27 21.85 20.50
N GLY A 224 6.54 21.13 19.40
CA GLY A 224 7.89 20.84 18.93
C GLY A 224 8.69 19.90 19.83
N SER A 225 8.08 19.31 20.87
CA SER A 225 8.76 18.43 21.81
C SER A 225 9.23 17.15 21.11
N ILE A 226 10.40 16.65 21.52
CA ILE A 226 11.00 15.44 20.95
C ILE A 226 10.87 14.29 21.94
N LYS A 227 10.33 13.17 21.47
CA LYS A 227 10.17 11.94 22.24
C LYS A 227 10.73 10.75 21.46
N TYR A 228 11.05 9.68 22.18
CA TYR A 228 11.69 8.49 21.63
C TYR A 228 10.86 7.27 21.96
N TYR A 229 10.65 6.41 20.96
CA TYR A 229 9.78 5.26 21.10
C TYR A 229 10.37 4.01 20.46
N LYS A 230 9.80 2.87 20.82
CA LYS A 230 10.03 1.55 20.25
C LYS A 230 8.70 0.96 19.77
N ILE A 231 8.70 0.34 18.60
CA ILE A 231 7.59 -0.43 18.05
C ILE A 231 8.02 -1.90 17.99
N ASN A 232 7.24 -2.78 18.60
CA ASN A 232 7.49 -4.22 18.57
C ASN A 232 7.04 -4.83 17.23
N SER A 233 8.01 -5.12 16.36
CA SER A 233 7.75 -5.63 14.99
C SER A 233 7.09 -7.01 14.97
N LYS A 234 7.54 -7.93 15.85
CA LYS A 234 6.96 -9.28 15.98
C LYS A 234 5.51 -9.23 16.47
N GLY A 235 5.20 -8.16 17.21
CA GLY A 235 3.88 -7.83 17.70
C GLY A 235 2.95 -7.22 16.66
N LEU A 236 3.41 -6.76 15.49
CA LEU A 236 2.54 -5.98 14.59
C LEU A 236 1.36 -6.79 14.06
N ASN A 237 1.59 -8.05 13.71
CA ASN A 237 0.53 -8.95 13.23
C ASN A 237 -0.26 -9.63 14.37
N SER A 238 0.24 -9.52 15.61
CA SER A 238 -0.30 -10.23 16.78
C SER A 238 -0.76 -9.31 17.89
N HIS A 239 -0.64 -7.98 17.73
CA HIS A 239 -1.14 -7.03 18.69
C HIS A 239 -2.65 -7.24 18.69
N PRO A 240 -3.24 -7.68 19.81
CA PRO A 240 -4.67 -7.66 19.92
C PRO A 240 -5.02 -6.19 19.79
N GLN A 241 -5.55 -5.80 18.64
CA GLN A 241 -6.16 -4.50 18.48
C GLN A 241 -7.05 -4.33 19.69
N LYS A 242 -6.77 -3.28 20.47
CA LYS A 242 -7.40 -3.12 21.78
C LYS A 242 -8.90 -3.18 21.56
N SER A 243 -9.52 -4.27 22.00
CA SER A 243 -10.93 -4.45 21.77
C SER A 243 -11.64 -3.44 22.67
N SER A 244 -12.48 -2.61 22.09
CA SER A 244 -13.10 -1.53 22.82
C SER A 244 -14.52 -1.29 22.33
N SER A 245 -15.27 -0.50 23.09
CA SER A 245 -16.57 0.00 22.65
C SER A 245 -16.40 0.94 21.46
N ILE A 246 -17.39 1.00 20.58
CA ILE A 246 -17.45 1.91 19.42
C ILE A 246 -16.95 3.33 19.73
N ASN A 247 -17.38 3.89 20.87
CA ASN A 247 -17.08 5.28 21.25
C ASN A 247 -15.58 5.59 21.39
N SER A 248 -14.73 4.60 21.66
CA SER A 248 -13.27 4.84 21.75
C SER A 248 -12.61 5.02 20.39
N PHE A 249 -13.29 4.63 19.31
CA PHE A 249 -12.81 4.80 17.94
C PHE A 249 -13.32 6.09 17.30
N THR A 250 -14.17 6.85 17.99
CA THR A 250 -14.64 8.16 17.55
C THR A 250 -13.50 9.17 17.61
N PRO A 251 -13.06 9.75 16.47
CA PRO A 251 -12.02 10.77 16.50
C PRO A 251 -12.45 12.01 17.28
N LYS A 252 -11.49 12.73 17.84
CA LYS A 252 -11.77 13.95 18.60
C LYS A 252 -12.40 15.01 17.69
N ASN A 253 -13.46 15.68 18.15
CA ASN A 253 -14.26 16.64 17.38
C ASN A 253 -15.00 16.00 16.20
N TYR A 254 -15.35 14.71 16.31
CA TYR A 254 -16.24 14.06 15.36
C TYR A 254 -17.43 13.42 16.09
N GLU A 255 -18.53 13.28 15.37
CA GLU A 255 -19.72 12.54 15.78
C GLU A 255 -20.06 11.47 14.73
N ILE A 256 -20.79 10.43 15.16
CA ILE A 256 -21.23 9.37 14.26
C ILE A 256 -22.35 9.93 13.38
N LEU A 257 -22.11 9.98 12.07
CA LEU A 257 -23.07 10.39 11.06
C LEU A 257 -23.96 9.22 10.63
N ALA A 258 -23.32 8.08 10.33
CA ALA A 258 -24.00 6.86 9.93
C ALA A 258 -23.27 5.64 10.48
N LYS A 259 -24.02 4.55 10.71
CA LYS A 259 -23.49 3.28 11.19
C LYS A 259 -24.24 2.11 10.57
N ALA A 260 -23.50 1.10 10.11
CA ALA A 260 -24.04 -0.21 9.78
C ALA A 260 -23.36 -1.28 10.61
N GLU A 261 -24.09 -2.35 10.92
CA GLU A 261 -23.58 -3.51 11.64
C GLU A 261 -23.97 -4.78 10.89
N ASN A 262 -23.01 -5.63 10.56
CA ASN A 262 -23.25 -6.91 9.90
C ASN A 262 -22.04 -7.83 10.06
N ASP A 263 -22.23 -9.14 9.88
CA ASP A 263 -21.12 -10.10 9.79
C ASP A 263 -20.55 -10.08 8.37
N TRP A 264 -19.56 -9.21 8.10
CA TRP A 264 -18.97 -9.09 6.76
C TRP A 264 -17.91 -10.15 6.49
N ASN A 265 -17.36 -10.77 7.53
CA ASN A 265 -16.27 -11.73 7.42
C ASN A 265 -16.73 -13.21 7.56
N GLY A 266 -17.99 -13.44 7.95
CA GLY A 266 -18.62 -14.76 8.06
C GLY A 266 -18.31 -15.52 9.36
N ASP A 267 -17.77 -14.87 10.39
CA ASP A 267 -17.42 -15.48 11.68
C ASP A 267 -18.57 -15.51 12.69
N LYS A 268 -19.76 -15.04 12.30
CA LYS A 268 -20.98 -14.90 13.11
C LYS A 268 -20.88 -13.81 14.18
N ILE A 269 -19.89 -12.94 14.10
CA ILE A 269 -19.77 -11.76 14.95
C ILE A 269 -20.05 -10.53 14.08
N LYS A 270 -20.87 -9.61 14.59
CA LYS A 270 -21.15 -8.37 13.87
C LYS A 270 -19.90 -7.49 13.87
N ASP A 271 -19.48 -7.10 12.68
CA ASP A 271 -18.55 -6.02 12.41
C ASP A 271 -19.35 -4.70 12.31
N ILE A 272 -18.67 -3.55 12.39
CA ILE A 272 -19.28 -2.21 12.24
C ILE A 272 -18.59 -1.35 11.19
N VAL A 273 -19.35 -0.67 10.33
CA VAL A 273 -18.85 0.45 9.52
C VAL A 273 -19.48 1.74 10.03
N ILE A 274 -18.64 2.74 10.25
CA ILE A 274 -19.01 4.03 10.83
C ILE A 274 -18.55 5.13 9.89
N VAL A 275 -19.44 6.05 9.60
CA VAL A 275 -19.12 7.32 8.96
C VAL A 275 -19.18 8.40 10.02
N TYR A 276 -18.16 9.25 10.06
CA TYR A 276 -18.07 10.37 10.98
C TYR A 276 -18.32 11.70 10.29
N ASP A 277 -18.93 12.64 11.00
CA ASP A 277 -18.95 14.07 10.66
C ASP A 277 -18.20 14.87 11.73
N SER A 278 -17.69 16.04 11.37
CA SER A 278 -16.98 16.92 12.30
C SER A 278 -17.94 17.68 13.21
N ILE A 279 -17.47 18.09 14.39
CA ILE A 279 -18.19 18.95 15.34
C ILE A 279 -17.51 20.33 15.39
N PRO A 280 -18.27 21.44 15.20
CA PRO A 280 -19.68 21.48 14.81
C PRO A 280 -19.86 21.11 13.34
N ALA A 281 -20.98 20.45 13.02
CA ALA A 281 -21.31 20.02 11.67
C ALA A 281 -21.18 21.18 10.66
N GLY A 282 -20.60 20.89 9.51
CA GLY A 282 -20.54 21.83 8.37
C GLY A 282 -19.49 22.94 8.44
N LYS A 283 -18.63 23.01 9.47
CA LYS A 283 -17.58 24.04 9.58
C LYS A 283 -16.30 23.78 8.77
N TRP A 284 -16.39 23.06 7.66
CA TRP A 284 -15.27 22.97 6.73
C TRP A 284 -15.35 24.10 5.70
N GLU A 285 -14.40 25.03 5.75
CA GLU A 285 -14.09 25.88 4.60
C GLU A 285 -13.32 25.00 3.58
N GLY A 286 -14.05 24.36 2.65
CA GLY A 286 -13.46 23.51 1.60
C GLY A 286 -14.15 22.16 1.42
N ILE A 287 -13.53 21.26 0.64
CA ILE A 287 -13.95 19.86 0.52
C ILE A 287 -13.67 19.17 1.85
N GLY A 288 -14.71 19.00 2.68
CA GLY A 288 -14.60 18.32 3.98
C GLY A 288 -14.42 16.81 3.79
N LYS A 289 -13.45 16.23 4.50
CA LYS A 289 -13.17 14.79 4.53
C LYS A 289 -14.01 14.15 5.63
N ARG A 290 -14.93 13.24 5.29
CA ARG A 290 -15.72 12.46 6.27
C ARG A 290 -15.03 11.10 6.50
N PRO A 291 -14.45 10.85 7.69
CA PRO A 291 -13.81 9.58 7.98
C PRO A 291 -14.80 8.43 7.92
N LEU A 292 -14.45 7.41 7.15
CA LEU A 292 -15.07 6.09 7.21
C LEU A 292 -14.15 5.19 8.02
N ILE A 293 -14.69 4.56 9.06
CA ILE A 293 -13.98 3.58 9.89
C ILE A 293 -14.72 2.25 9.81
N VAL A 294 -13.96 1.18 9.59
CA VAL A 294 -14.45 -0.20 9.70
C VAL A 294 -13.87 -0.81 10.97
N LEU A 295 -14.71 -1.47 11.75
CA LEU A 295 -14.36 -2.16 12.97
C LEU A 295 -14.74 -3.63 12.86
N LYS A 296 -13.81 -4.52 13.20
CA LYS A 296 -14.07 -5.95 13.28
C LYS A 296 -14.67 -6.32 14.63
N GLY A 297 -15.75 -7.09 14.64
CA GLY A 297 -16.35 -7.62 15.85
C GLY A 297 -15.46 -8.68 16.49
N VAL A 298 -15.33 -8.65 17.82
CA VAL A 298 -14.63 -9.71 18.58
C VAL A 298 -15.47 -10.30 19.72
N GLY A 299 -16.78 -10.06 19.69
CA GLY A 299 -17.75 -10.54 20.68
C GLY A 299 -17.94 -9.57 21.84
N ASN A 300 -18.98 -9.81 22.66
CA ASN A 300 -19.33 -8.99 23.84
C ASN A 300 -19.43 -7.47 23.55
N ASN A 301 -19.91 -7.09 22.37
CA ASN A 301 -19.96 -5.69 21.88
C ASN A 301 -18.60 -4.98 21.92
N GLN A 302 -17.52 -5.74 21.81
CA GLN A 302 -16.17 -5.24 21.65
C GLN A 302 -15.77 -5.32 20.18
N TYR A 303 -15.05 -4.29 19.76
CA TYR A 303 -14.63 -4.14 18.39
C TYR A 303 -13.14 -3.83 18.32
N GLN A 304 -12.53 -4.25 17.23
CA GLN A 304 -11.15 -4.00 16.90
C GLN A 304 -11.11 -3.09 15.66
N PHE A 305 -10.25 -2.07 15.68
CA PHE A 305 -10.10 -1.16 14.54
C PHE A 305 -9.61 -1.94 13.31
N TRP A 306 -10.38 -1.98 12.23
CA TRP A 306 -9.95 -2.69 11.02
C TRP A 306 -9.28 -1.75 10.02
N PHE A 307 -9.98 -0.67 9.66
CA PHE A 307 -9.61 0.22 8.56
C PHE A 307 -10.14 1.63 8.79
N ARG A 308 -9.44 2.64 8.29
CA ARG A 308 -9.90 4.04 8.20
C ARG A 308 -9.57 4.62 6.84
N ASN A 309 -10.53 5.33 6.27
CA ASN A 309 -10.35 6.13 5.07
C ASN A 309 -10.97 7.50 5.29
N ASP A 310 -10.12 8.52 5.41
CA ASP A 310 -10.55 9.90 5.61
C ASP A 310 -11.14 10.53 4.33
N GLU A 311 -10.91 9.94 3.17
CA GLU A 311 -11.32 10.45 1.86
C GLU A 311 -12.48 9.67 1.23
N ALA A 312 -12.96 8.62 1.89
CA ALA A 312 -13.99 7.74 1.32
C ALA A 312 -15.27 8.49 0.98
N ILE A 313 -15.61 9.51 1.78
CA ILE A 313 -16.88 10.22 1.69
C ILE A 313 -16.60 11.72 1.50
N PRO A 314 -16.82 12.26 0.28
CA PRO A 314 -16.63 13.68 0.03
C PRO A 314 -17.76 14.50 0.67
N CYS A 315 -17.44 15.51 1.49
CA CYS A 315 -18.38 16.59 1.80
C CYS A 315 -18.21 17.72 0.79
N ARG A 316 -19.04 17.73 -0.26
CA ARG A 316 -18.92 18.72 -1.35
C ARG A 316 -19.52 20.08 -0.99
N ASN A 317 -20.62 20.10 -0.22
CA ASN A 317 -21.36 21.30 0.17
C ASN A 317 -21.84 21.21 1.64
N CYS A 318 -20.90 21.18 2.57
CA CYS A 318 -21.15 21.37 4.01
C CYS A 318 -21.82 22.75 4.34
N SER A 319 -22.15 23.56 3.32
CA SER A 319 -22.68 24.93 3.34
C SER A 319 -24.13 25.07 2.84
N GLY A 320 -24.98 24.04 2.98
CA GLY A 320 -26.43 24.27 3.13
C GLY A 320 -27.38 23.74 2.04
N SER A 321 -27.21 22.53 1.52
CA SER A 321 -28.29 21.85 0.79
C SER A 321 -28.23 20.36 1.06
N ALA A 322 -29.19 19.87 1.87
CA ALA A 322 -29.48 18.49 2.28
C ALA A 322 -28.26 17.58 2.48
N ASP A 323 -28.02 17.16 3.74
CA ASP A 323 -27.08 16.08 3.99
C ASP A 323 -27.45 14.85 3.13
N PRO A 324 -26.46 14.20 2.49
CA PRO A 324 -26.74 13.01 1.69
C PRO A 324 -27.49 11.99 2.52
N THR A 325 -28.46 11.31 1.90
CA THR A 325 -29.17 10.22 2.55
C THR A 325 -28.24 9.02 2.64
N PHE A 326 -27.68 8.81 3.83
CA PHE A 326 -26.83 7.66 4.13
C PHE A 326 -27.68 6.41 4.28
N GLU A 327 -27.75 5.61 3.22
CA GLU A 327 -28.33 4.28 3.30
C GLU A 327 -27.23 3.22 3.19
N LEU A 328 -26.72 2.80 4.33
CA LEU A 328 -25.79 1.67 4.43
C LEU A 328 -26.57 0.35 4.35
N ASN A 329 -26.98 -0.03 3.15
CA ASN A 329 -27.70 -1.28 2.92
C ASN A 329 -26.74 -2.43 2.60
N GLN A 330 -26.95 -3.56 3.27
CA GLN A 330 -26.34 -4.83 2.90
C GLN A 330 -27.22 -5.52 1.85
N LYS A 331 -26.70 -5.66 0.64
CA LYS A 331 -27.23 -6.61 -0.34
C LYS A 331 -26.06 -7.34 -0.96
N GLU A 332 -26.07 -8.68 -0.88
CA GLU A 332 -25.06 -9.54 -1.53
C GLU A 332 -23.61 -9.29 -1.08
N GLY A 333 -23.41 -8.83 0.17
CA GLY A 333 -22.07 -8.61 0.75
C GLY A 333 -21.50 -7.20 0.55
N PHE A 334 -22.27 -6.28 -0.03
CA PHE A 334 -21.81 -4.95 -0.37
C PHE A 334 -22.34 -3.88 0.58
N LEU A 335 -21.47 -2.96 1.00
CA LEU A 335 -21.87 -1.73 1.70
C LEU A 335 -22.00 -0.59 0.68
N LYS A 336 -23.23 -0.10 0.50
CA LYS A 336 -23.57 0.98 -0.43
C LYS A 336 -23.48 2.35 0.23
N TYR A 337 -22.83 3.30 -0.44
CA TYR A 337 -22.97 4.74 -0.18
C TYR A 337 -23.80 5.36 -1.29
N SER A 338 -24.56 6.42 -1.01
CA SER A 338 -25.26 7.21 -2.02
C SER A 338 -25.24 8.67 -1.59
N ASP A 339 -24.45 9.47 -2.28
CA ASP A 339 -24.59 10.93 -2.20
C ASP A 339 -25.85 11.33 -2.97
N ILE A 340 -26.62 12.31 -2.51
CA ILE A 340 -27.65 12.97 -3.33
C ILE A 340 -27.32 14.45 -3.25
N SER A 341 -26.41 14.89 -4.11
CA SER A 341 -26.04 16.29 -4.14
C SER A 341 -27.04 17.05 -5.02
N LEU A 342 -27.78 17.98 -4.43
CA LEU A 342 -28.57 18.98 -5.13
C LEU A 342 -27.68 20.20 -5.38
N ILE A 343 -26.92 20.18 -6.47
CA ILE A 343 -26.22 21.37 -6.95
C ILE A 343 -27.04 21.86 -8.12
N SER A 344 -27.74 22.98 -7.96
CA SER A 344 -28.72 23.43 -8.93
C SER A 344 -29.83 22.39 -9.14
N SER A 345 -30.25 22.20 -10.37
CA SER A 345 -31.36 21.35 -10.78
C SER A 345 -30.92 19.89 -11.01
N THR A 346 -29.69 19.55 -10.61
CA THR A 346 -29.05 18.24 -10.83
C THR A 346 -28.96 17.44 -9.53
N VAL A 347 -29.37 16.17 -9.58
CA VAL A 347 -29.17 15.14 -8.56
C VAL A 347 -27.99 14.27 -8.98
N LYS A 348 -27.01 14.08 -8.11
CA LYS A 348 -25.90 13.14 -8.34
C LYS A 348 -25.94 12.01 -7.31
N ASN A 349 -26.08 10.76 -7.77
CA ASN A 349 -25.96 9.53 -7.00
C ASN A 349 -24.57 8.92 -7.19
N ILE A 350 -23.85 8.60 -6.11
CA ILE A 350 -22.54 7.92 -6.19
C ILE A 350 -22.59 6.64 -5.37
N GLU A 351 -22.35 5.49 -5.98
CA GLU A 351 -22.39 4.19 -5.32
C GLU A 351 -21.01 3.58 -5.15
N TYR A 352 -20.70 3.21 -3.91
CA TYR A 352 -19.51 2.43 -3.56
C TYR A 352 -19.93 1.05 -3.07
N ILE A 353 -19.00 0.11 -3.14
CA ILE A 353 -19.18 -1.27 -2.70
C ILE A 353 -17.92 -1.71 -1.95
N PHE A 354 -18.11 -2.41 -0.84
CA PHE A 354 -17.05 -3.14 -0.13
C PHE A 354 -17.17 -4.63 -0.45
N ASP A 355 -16.09 -5.30 -0.84
CA ASP A 355 -16.11 -6.76 -1.01
C ASP A 355 -16.04 -7.50 0.35
N ASN A 356 -16.11 -8.84 0.35
CA ASN A 356 -16.00 -9.65 1.58
C ASN A 356 -14.60 -9.56 2.24
N SER A 357 -13.60 -9.04 1.53
CA SER A 357 -12.29 -8.69 2.09
C SER A 357 -12.22 -7.22 2.54
N LEU A 358 -13.37 -6.53 2.53
CA LEU A 358 -13.57 -5.14 2.90
C LEU A 358 -12.81 -4.13 2.02
N ASN A 359 -12.44 -4.52 0.79
CA ASN A 359 -11.86 -3.58 -0.17
C ASN A 359 -12.95 -2.69 -0.77
N LEU A 360 -12.71 -1.37 -0.75
CA LEU A 360 -13.61 -0.38 -1.33
C LEU A 360 -13.45 -0.31 -2.85
N SER A 361 -14.56 -0.36 -3.57
CA SER A 361 -14.64 -0.11 -5.02
C SER A 361 -15.73 0.91 -5.30
N LEU A 362 -15.43 1.95 -6.09
CA LEU A 362 -16.45 2.82 -6.65
C LEU A 362 -17.13 2.09 -7.83
N VAL A 363 -18.46 2.06 -7.82
CA VAL A 363 -19.24 1.19 -8.71
C VAL A 363 -20.11 1.98 -9.66
N ASN A 364 -20.68 3.10 -9.22
CA ASN A 364 -21.58 3.88 -10.05
C ASN A 364 -21.55 5.37 -9.73
N ILE A 365 -21.80 6.19 -10.74
CA ILE A 365 -22.07 7.62 -10.62
C ILE A 365 -23.23 7.93 -11.57
N ASP A 366 -24.43 8.11 -11.03
CA ASP A 366 -25.60 8.57 -11.80
C ASP A 366 -25.81 10.08 -11.59
N ILE A 367 -26.10 10.82 -12.66
CA ILE A 367 -26.39 12.27 -12.61
C ILE A 367 -27.72 12.49 -13.33
N GLU A 368 -28.74 12.98 -12.63
CA GLU A 368 -30.04 13.36 -13.17
C GLU A 368 -30.17 14.88 -13.16
N ASP A 369 -30.42 15.53 -14.30
CA ASP A 369 -30.79 16.95 -14.33
C ASP A 369 -32.33 17.10 -14.37
N SER A 370 -32.82 18.24 -13.91
CA SER A 370 -34.22 18.68 -13.87
C SER A 370 -34.99 18.63 -15.17
N SER A 371 -34.30 18.37 -16.29
CA SER A 371 -34.92 18.03 -17.55
C SER A 371 -35.59 16.64 -17.54
N ASN A 372 -35.54 15.89 -16.42
CA ASN A 372 -36.03 14.51 -16.29
C ASN A 372 -35.42 13.54 -17.32
N GLN A 373 -34.34 13.94 -17.98
CA GLN A 373 -33.53 13.02 -18.78
C GLN A 373 -32.46 12.45 -17.86
N SER A 374 -32.62 11.17 -17.49
CA SER A 374 -31.55 10.37 -16.92
C SER A 374 -30.37 10.41 -17.89
N ILE A 375 -29.36 11.21 -17.58
CA ILE A 375 -28.08 11.13 -18.25
C ILE A 375 -27.40 9.90 -17.65
N LYS A 376 -27.75 8.72 -18.18
CA LYS A 376 -27.05 7.46 -17.90
C LYS A 376 -25.65 7.53 -18.49
N ASN A 377 -24.79 8.32 -17.88
CA ASN A 377 -23.36 8.26 -18.15
C ASN A 377 -22.82 7.05 -17.38
N ARG A 378 -22.93 5.88 -18.00
CA ARG A 378 -21.88 4.87 -17.83
C ARG A 378 -20.62 5.52 -18.35
N PHE A 379 -19.85 6.14 -17.46
CA PHE A 379 -18.56 6.67 -17.83
C PHE A 379 -17.76 5.55 -18.51
N THR A 380 -17.27 5.83 -19.70
CA THR A 380 -16.33 4.94 -20.36
C THR A 380 -14.99 5.01 -19.63
N LYS A 381 -14.18 3.96 -19.75
CA LYS A 381 -12.85 3.86 -19.11
C LYS A 381 -11.94 5.05 -19.41
N GLU A 382 -12.15 5.73 -20.55
CA GLU A 382 -11.42 6.94 -20.96
C GLU A 382 -11.86 8.20 -20.21
N GLU A 383 -13.12 8.32 -19.77
CA GLU A 383 -13.67 9.54 -19.17
C GLU A 383 -13.42 9.63 -17.65
N LEU A 384 -13.13 8.50 -16.99
CA LEU A 384 -12.82 8.43 -15.55
C LEU A 384 -11.33 8.66 -15.22
N GLY A 385 -10.50 9.02 -16.22
CA GLY A 385 -9.10 9.42 -16.05
C GLY A 385 -8.33 8.65 -14.98
N ASN A 386 -7.69 7.53 -15.33
CA ASN A 386 -6.76 6.76 -14.48
C ASN A 386 -7.20 6.45 -13.03
N ILE A 387 -8.49 6.58 -12.67
CA ILE A 387 -9.00 5.95 -11.45
C ILE A 387 -9.06 4.45 -11.76
N ASN A 388 -8.24 3.66 -11.07
CA ASN A 388 -8.10 2.22 -11.27
C ASN A 388 -9.36 1.50 -10.72
N LEU A 389 -10.50 1.72 -11.37
CA LEU A 389 -11.76 1.08 -11.06
C LEU A 389 -11.78 -0.28 -11.73
N LYS A 390 -11.65 -1.35 -10.94
CA LYS A 390 -12.12 -2.66 -11.38
C LYS A 390 -13.63 -2.54 -11.59
N THR A 391 -14.03 -2.34 -12.84
CA THR A 391 -15.42 -2.42 -13.24
C THR A 391 -15.88 -3.86 -13.00
N ILE A 392 -16.51 -4.10 -11.86
CA ILE A 392 -17.30 -5.31 -11.66
C ILE A 392 -18.53 -5.12 -12.52
N ASN A 393 -18.56 -5.76 -13.69
CA ASN A 393 -19.76 -5.80 -14.51
C ASN A 393 -20.79 -6.67 -13.76
N ILE A 394 -21.64 -6.04 -12.95
CA ILE A 394 -22.60 -6.69 -12.05
C ILE A 394 -23.50 -7.69 -12.80
N LYS A 395 -23.83 -7.41 -14.08
CA LYS A 395 -24.59 -8.34 -14.95
C LYS A 395 -23.88 -9.67 -15.23
N ASN A 396 -22.55 -9.71 -15.17
CA ASN A 396 -21.78 -10.96 -15.36
C ASN A 396 -21.61 -11.75 -14.05
N LEU A 397 -21.83 -11.14 -12.89
CA LEU A 397 -21.86 -11.83 -11.59
C LEU A 397 -23.23 -12.46 -11.32
N GLU A 398 -24.33 -11.78 -11.69
CA GLU A 398 -25.68 -12.35 -11.64
C GLU A 398 -25.78 -13.64 -12.48
N ASN A 399 -25.20 -13.65 -13.70
CA ASN A 399 -25.20 -14.84 -14.55
C ASN A 399 -24.27 -15.97 -14.09
N LYS A 400 -23.27 -15.69 -13.25
CA LYS A 400 -22.35 -16.69 -12.69
C LYS A 400 -22.87 -17.34 -11.42
N LEU A 401 -23.79 -16.69 -10.71
CA LEU A 401 -24.42 -17.20 -9.48
C LEU A 401 -25.78 -17.85 -9.73
N ILE A 402 -26.45 -17.55 -10.86
CA ILE A 402 -27.71 -18.18 -11.26
C ILE A 402 -27.49 -19.50 -12.03
N ASN A 403 -26.27 -19.81 -12.48
CA ASN A 403 -25.96 -21.03 -13.24
C ASN A 403 -25.01 -22.00 -12.50
N THR A 404 -24.99 -21.96 -11.18
CA THR A 404 -24.39 -23.02 -10.35
C THR A 404 -25.49 -23.69 -9.54
N ASP A 405 -26.31 -24.45 -10.24
CA ASP A 405 -26.94 -25.69 -9.79
C ASP A 405 -26.66 -26.77 -10.85
#